data_AF-A0A1M6ZV48-F1
#
_entry.id   AF-A0A1M6ZV48-F1
#
_cell.length_a   1.000
_cell.length_b   1.000
_cell.length_c   1.000
_cell.angle_alpha   90.00
_cell.angle_beta   90.00
_cell.angle_gamma   90.00
#
_symmetry.space_group_name_H-M   'P 1'
#
loop_
_entity.id
_entity.type
_entity.pdbx_description
1 polymer ?
#
loop_
_entity_poly.entity_id
_entity_poly.type
_entity_poly.pdbx_seq_one_letter_code
_entity_poly.pdbx_strand_id
1 'polypeptide(L)' 'MTIVQFAIKNKLKSTMESRNFTGQPIYAQITKYLSKGEILRQSRSVGGERYVKKFDGFQHLLVLLFAVFKNY' A
#
# COMPACT_ATOMS: atom_id res chain seq x y z
N MET A 1 24.83 -8.16 -17.51
CA MET A 1 24.39 -8.44 -16.12
C MET A 1 24.87 -7.26 -15.30
N THR A 2 24.06 -6.38 -14.75
CA THR A 2 22.96 -6.61 -13.81
C THR A 2 22.29 -5.24 -13.55
N ILE A 3 21.19 -5.20 -12.80
CA ILE A 3 20.58 -3.97 -12.24
C ILE A 3 19.71 -3.14 -13.21
N VAL A 4 20.24 -2.52 -14.27
CA VAL A 4 19.43 -1.59 -15.10
C VAL A 4 18.35 -2.32 -15.93
N GLN A 5 18.71 -3.41 -16.60
CA GLN A 5 17.75 -4.21 -17.37
C GLN A 5 16.71 -4.94 -16.50
N PHE A 6 17.03 -5.25 -15.24
CA PHE A 6 16.10 -5.90 -14.29
C PHE A 6 15.07 -4.92 -13.72
N ALA A 7 15.49 -3.68 -13.45
CA ALA A 7 14.60 -2.61 -12.99
C ALA A 7 13.60 -2.17 -14.08
N ILE A 8 14.01 -2.18 -15.37
CA ILE A 8 13.14 -1.81 -16.50
C ILE A 8 12.12 -2.93 -16.83
N LYS A 9 12.49 -4.22 -16.70
CA LYS A 9 11.61 -5.34 -17.05
C LYS A 9 10.41 -5.54 -16.09
N ASN A 10 10.56 -5.22 -14.80
CA ASN A 10 9.53 -5.50 -13.78
C ASN A 10 8.64 -4.30 -13.42
N LYS A 11 8.95 -3.09 -13.89
CA LYS A 11 8.13 -1.89 -13.62
C LYS A 11 6.94 -1.74 -14.58
N LEU A 12 6.90 -2.49 -15.69
CA LEU A 12 5.99 -2.22 -16.83
C LEU A 12 4.91 -3.28 -17.10
N LYS A 13 4.70 -4.27 -16.23
CA LYS A 13 3.68 -5.33 -16.45
C LYS A 13 2.40 -5.14 -15.61
N SER A 14 1.73 -3.99 -15.75
CA SER A 14 0.26 -3.88 -15.70
C SER A 14 -0.20 -2.44 -15.99
N THR A 15 -0.20 -2.04 -17.26
CA THR A 15 -1.01 -0.88 -17.67
C THR A 15 -2.33 -1.45 -18.18
N MET A 16 -3.34 -1.49 -17.31
CA MET A 16 -4.71 -1.78 -17.72
C MET A 16 -5.32 -0.47 -18.19
N GLU A 17 -5.69 -0.40 -19.47
CA GLU A 17 -6.18 0.82 -20.12
C GLU A 17 -7.42 1.40 -19.42
N SER A 18 -7.25 2.52 -18.72
CA SER A 18 -8.28 3.56 -18.62
C SER A 18 -7.64 4.89 -18.19
N ARG A 19 -8.09 5.96 -18.84
CA ARG A 19 -7.37 7.23 -19.07
C ARG A 19 -7.15 8.14 -17.84
N ASN A 20 -7.42 7.67 -16.62
CA ASN A 20 -7.25 8.46 -15.38
C ASN A 20 -6.19 7.90 -14.42
N PHE A 21 -5.49 6.83 -14.80
CA PHE A 21 -4.54 6.14 -13.94
C PHE A 21 -3.11 6.36 -14.40
N THR A 22 -2.48 7.43 -13.90
CA THR A 22 -1.12 7.85 -14.26
C THR A 22 -0.05 6.85 -13.78
N GLY A 23 0.13 5.77 -14.54
CA GLY A 23 1.29 4.85 -14.52
C GLY A 23 1.57 4.06 -13.23
N GLN A 24 0.92 4.39 -12.13
CA GLN A 24 1.04 3.71 -10.83
C GLN A 24 -0.16 2.79 -10.61
N PRO A 25 0.00 1.54 -10.13
CA PRO A 25 -1.11 0.69 -9.73
C PRO A 25 -2.05 1.36 -8.71
N ILE A 26 -3.35 1.02 -8.71
CA ILE A 26 -4.38 1.64 -7.83
C ILE A 26 -4.00 1.58 -6.37
N TYR A 27 -3.52 0.42 -5.94
CA TYR A 27 -3.01 0.22 -4.60
C TYR A 27 -1.87 1.19 -4.24
N ALA A 28 -0.92 1.43 -5.15
CA ALA A 28 0.21 2.33 -4.92
C ALA A 28 -0.23 3.80 -4.82
N GLN A 29 -1.24 4.19 -5.60
CA GLN A 29 -1.78 5.54 -5.52
C GLN A 29 -2.50 5.78 -4.19
N ILE A 30 -3.39 4.88 -3.78
CA ILE A 30 -4.15 5.02 -2.53
C ILE A 30 -3.21 5.03 -1.32
N THR A 31 -2.24 4.12 -1.28
CA THR A 31 -1.26 4.06 -0.18
C THR A 31 -0.39 5.31 -0.08
N LYS A 32 -0.16 6.04 -1.17
CA LYS A 32 0.52 7.34 -1.16
C LYS A 32 -0.29 8.44 -0.44
N TYR A 33 -1.60 8.37 -0.47
CA TYR A 33 -2.48 9.35 0.20
C TYR A 33 -2.78 8.99 1.66
N LEU A 34 -2.43 7.77 2.12
CA LEU A 34 -2.61 7.34 3.50
C LEU A 34 -1.42 7.81 4.37
N SER A 35 -1.67 8.83 5.21
CA SER A 35 -0.66 9.28 6.19
C SER A 35 -0.51 8.29 7.33
N LYS A 36 0.63 7.56 7.37
CA LYS A 36 0.96 6.64 8.46
C LYS A 36 0.88 7.32 9.83
N GLY A 37 1.37 8.56 9.96
CA GLY A 37 1.36 9.29 11.23
C GLY A 37 -0.04 9.56 11.77
N GLU A 38 -0.95 10.01 10.90
CA GLU A 38 -2.34 10.29 11.27
C GLU A 38 -3.09 9.01 11.67
N ILE A 39 -2.90 7.94 10.90
CA ILE A 39 -3.53 6.63 11.13
C ILE A 39 -3.06 6.05 12.46
N LEU A 40 -1.76 6.08 12.74
CA LEU A 40 -1.23 5.61 14.01
C LEU A 40 -1.67 6.49 15.18
N ARG A 41 -1.77 7.82 14.99
CA ARG A 41 -2.29 8.72 16.03
C ARG A 41 -3.73 8.37 16.39
N GLN A 42 -4.60 8.17 15.39
CA GLN A 42 -5.98 7.76 15.60
C GLN A 42 -6.09 6.36 16.21
N SER A 43 -5.32 5.39 15.70
CA SER A 43 -5.24 4.02 16.22
C SER A 43 -4.86 4.00 17.71
N ARG A 44 -3.90 4.84 18.11
CA ARG A 44 -3.47 4.97 19.50
C ARG A 44 -4.49 5.69 20.38
N SER A 45 -5.17 6.72 19.85
CA SER A 45 -6.20 7.43 20.63
C SER A 45 -7.36 6.53 21.03
N VAL A 46 -7.65 5.48 20.26
CA VAL A 46 -8.68 4.48 20.58
C VAL A 46 -8.12 3.26 21.34
N GLY A 47 -6.83 3.27 21.71
CA GLY A 47 -6.19 2.17 22.44
C GLY A 47 -5.81 0.94 21.60
N GLY A 48 -5.91 1.03 20.27
CA GLY A 48 -5.70 -0.10 19.35
C GLY A 48 -4.27 -0.67 19.33
N GLU A 49 -3.27 0.12 19.72
CA GLU A 49 -1.85 -0.29 19.64
C GLU A 49 -1.25 -0.77 20.97
N ARG A 50 -2.04 -0.89 22.03
CA ARG A 50 -1.53 -1.17 23.39
C ARG A 50 -0.83 -2.54 23.52
N TYR A 51 -1.06 -3.47 22.60
CA TYR A 51 -0.57 -4.86 22.67
C TYR A 51 0.13 -5.39 21.42
N VAL A 52 0.48 -4.54 20.45
CA VAL A 52 1.00 -5.04 19.18
C VAL A 52 2.48 -4.72 18.99
N LYS A 53 3.35 -5.73 19.17
CA LYS A 53 4.82 -5.56 19.07
C LYS A 53 5.36 -5.50 17.64
N LYS A 54 4.60 -5.93 16.61
CA LYS A 54 5.12 -6.06 15.23
C LYS A 54 4.14 -5.78 14.07
N PHE A 55 2.85 -5.53 14.36
CA PHE A 55 1.79 -5.35 13.37
C PHE A 55 0.90 -4.14 13.68
N ASP A 56 1.42 -2.94 13.42
CA ASP A 56 0.75 -1.69 13.75
C ASP A 56 -0.56 -1.50 12.94
N GLY A 57 -1.42 -0.57 13.38
CA GLY A 57 -2.73 -0.33 12.75
C GLY A 57 -2.62 0.10 11.29
N PHE A 58 -1.47 0.67 10.89
CA PHE A 58 -1.18 0.99 9.50
C PHE A 58 -0.90 -0.27 8.67
N GLN A 59 -0.09 -1.20 9.19
CA GLN A 59 0.14 -2.50 8.53
C GLN A 59 -1.15 -3.32 8.42
N HIS A 60 -2.00 -3.28 9.45
CA HIS A 60 -3.32 -3.92 9.41
C HIS A 60 -4.20 -3.34 8.28
N LEU A 61 -4.25 -2.01 8.16
CA LEU A 61 -4.99 -1.31 7.09
C LEU A 61 -4.48 -1.69 5.70
N LEU A 62 -3.16 -1.77 5.50
CA LEU A 62 -2.57 -2.14 4.22
C LEU A 62 -2.94 -3.58 3.80
N VAL A 63 -2.93 -4.52 4.75
CA VAL A 63 -3.29 -5.92 4.49
C VAL A 63 -4.78 -6.05 4.13
N LEU A 64 -5.67 -5.37 4.87
CA LEU A 64 -7.10 -5.37 4.54
C LEU A 64 -7.38 -4.73 3.17
N LEU A 65 -6.72 -3.61 2.87
CA LEU A 65 -6.82 -2.97 1.57
C LEU A 65 -6.38 -3.93 0.45
N PHE A 66 -5.26 -4.60 0.65
CA PHE A 66 -4.77 -5.60 -0.31
C PHE A 66 -5.74 -6.77 -0.50
N ALA A 67 -6.33 -7.29 0.59
CA ALA A 67 -7.32 -8.36 0.53
C ALA A 67 -8.54 -7.97 -0.32
N VAL A 68 -9.09 -6.78 -0.10
CA VAL A 68 -10.21 -6.23 -0.89
C VAL A 68 -9.83 -6.09 -2.38
N PHE A 69 -8.65 -5.57 -2.68
CA PHE A 69 -8.18 -5.43 -4.08
C PHE A 69 -7.99 -6.76 -4.79
N LYS A 70 -7.66 -7.82 -4.05
CA LYS A 70 -7.43 -9.16 -4.60
C LYS A 70 -8.68 -10.03 -4.60
N ASN A 71 -9.80 -9.55 -4.03
CA ASN A 71 -11.00 -10.34 -3.77
C ASN A 71 -10.66 -11.68 -3.07
N TYR A 72 -9.79 -11.64 -2.06
CA TYR A 72 -9.55 -12.78 -1.17
C TYR A 72 -10.71 -12.99 -0.20
#